data_AF-A0A3D1YWP8-F1
#
_entry.id   AF-A0A3D1YWP8-F1
#
_cell.length_a   1.000
_cell.length_b   1.000
_cell.length_c   1.000
_cell.angle_alpha   90.00
_cell.angle_beta   90.00
_cell.angle_gamma   90.00
#
_symmetry.space_group_name_H-M   'P 1'
#
loop_
_entity.id
_entity.type
_entity.pdbx_description
1 polymer ?
#
loop_
_entity_poly.entity_id
_entity_poly.type
_entity_poly.pdbx_seq_one_letter_code
_entity_poly.pdbx_strand_id
1 'polypeptide(L)'
;MVKKNELDLSNVLVDISEKSDEELREILDQLCGEEERVSFRRRVLHGKIDILKAELVDRMKASREGGRVISEADVDRLSEILARGLTSVSKVDVSDEDAF
;
A
#
# COMPACT_ATOMS: atom_id res chain seq x y z
N MET A 1 -2.29 24.11 22.16
CA MET A 1 -1.85 23.37 20.95
C MET A 1 -3.12 22.86 20.29
N VAL A 2 -3.55 23.49 19.20
CA VAL A 2 -4.83 23.19 18.53
C VAL A 2 -4.74 21.78 17.93
N LYS A 3 -5.58 20.85 18.38
CA LYS A 3 -5.81 19.59 17.65
C LYS A 3 -6.48 19.98 16.34
N LYS A 4 -5.67 20.10 15.29
CA LYS A 4 -6.11 20.47 13.95
C LYS A 4 -7.11 19.42 13.49
N ASN A 5 -8.27 19.86 13.01
CA ASN A 5 -9.36 19.05 12.49
C ASN A 5 -8.82 17.89 11.67
N GLU A 6 -8.98 16.68 12.19
CA GLU A 6 -8.84 15.47 11.38
C GLU A 6 -10.03 15.47 10.43
N LEU A 7 -9.79 15.64 9.13
CA LEU A 7 -10.86 15.55 8.14
C LEU A 7 -11.46 14.16 8.25
N ASP A 8 -12.75 14.11 8.52
CA ASP A 8 -13.51 12.89 8.33
C ASP A 8 -13.66 12.63 6.83
N LEU A 9 -12.70 11.87 6.28
CA LEU A 9 -12.67 11.45 4.88
C LEU A 9 -13.96 10.72 4.46
N SER A 10 -14.66 10.10 5.41
CA SER A 10 -15.90 9.36 5.11
C SER A 10 -17.09 10.28 4.85
N ASN A 11 -17.06 11.51 5.35
CA ASN A 11 -18.15 12.49 5.23
C ASN A 11 -17.72 13.80 4.52
N VAL A 12 -16.52 13.84 3.94
CA VAL A 12 -15.96 15.05 3.30
C VAL A 12 -16.83 15.63 2.18
N LEU A 13 -17.65 14.78 1.53
CA LEU A 13 -18.54 15.15 0.43
C LEU A 13 -19.94 15.62 0.87
N VAL A 14 -20.26 15.55 2.17
CA VAL A 14 -21.57 15.96 2.69
C VAL A 14 -21.72 17.49 2.61
N ASP A 15 -22.90 17.94 2.18
CA ASP A 15 -23.27 19.35 2.00
C ASP A 15 -22.27 20.15 1.15
N ILE A 16 -21.66 19.51 0.16
CA ILE A 16 -20.61 20.12 -0.69
C ILE A 16 -21.06 21.40 -1.38
N SER A 17 -22.34 21.51 -1.74
CA SER A 17 -22.92 22.69 -2.37
C SER A 17 -23.08 23.88 -1.42
N GLU A 18 -23.03 23.64 -0.12
CA GLU A 18 -23.14 24.67 0.92
C GLU A 18 -21.76 25.17 1.38
N LYS A 19 -20.68 24.49 1.00
CA LYS A 19 -19.30 24.88 1.33
C LYS A 19 -18.88 26.08 0.49
N SER A 20 -18.15 26.99 1.11
CA SER A 20 -17.50 28.10 0.41
C SER A 20 -16.30 27.63 -0.42
N ASP A 21 -15.91 28.41 -1.43
CA ASP A 21 -14.73 28.15 -2.24
C ASP A 21 -13.44 27.98 -1.40
N GLU A 22 -13.33 28.68 -0.27
CA GLU A 22 -12.16 28.60 0.60
C GLU A 22 -12.12 27.27 1.36
N GLU A 23 -13.25 26.83 1.91
CA GLU A 23 -13.37 25.52 2.56
C GLU A 23 -13.08 24.39 1.57
N LEU A 24 -13.54 24.52 0.32
CA LEU A 24 -13.25 23.54 -0.73
C LEU A 24 -11.76 23.46 -1.06
N ARG A 25 -11.04 24.60 -1.08
CA ARG A 25 -9.59 24.61 -1.28
C ARG A 25 -8.85 23.97 -0.12
N GLU A 26 -9.22 24.29 1.12
CA GLU A 26 -8.59 23.69 2.30
C GLU A 26 -8.79 22.16 2.33
N ILE A 27 -10.01 21.70 2.05
CA ILE A 27 -10.31 20.27 1.93
C ILE A 27 -9.47 19.62 0.83
N LEU A 28 -9.36 20.25 -0.34
CA LEU A 28 -8.58 19.72 -1.45
C LEU A 28 -7.10 19.59 -1.08
N ASP A 29 -6.51 20.61 -0.46
CA ASP A 29 -5.11 20.60 -0.03
C ASP A 29 -4.84 19.48 0.97
N GLN A 30 -5.75 19.28 1.93
CA GLN A 30 -5.65 18.20 2.91
C GLN A 30 -5.77 16.82 2.25
N LEU A 31 -6.71 16.65 1.30
CA LEU A 31 -6.85 15.40 0.53
C LEU A 31 -5.62 15.10 -0.33
N CYS A 32 -5.01 16.12 -0.95
CA CYS A 32 -3.78 15.95 -1.72
C CYS A 32 -2.61 15.53 -0.82
N GLY A 33 -2.49 16.11 0.38
CA GLY A 33 -1.47 15.70 1.35
C GLY A 33 -1.65 14.25 1.82
N GLU A 34 -2.88 13.83 2.08
CA GLU A 34 -3.17 12.43 2.45
C GLU A 34 -2.92 11.47 1.28
N GLU A 35 -3.27 11.85 0.05
CA GLU A 35 -2.92 11.08 -1.16
C GLU A 35 -1.40 10.87 -1.23
N GLU A 36 -0.61 11.94 -1.06
CA GLU A 36 0.84 11.86 -1.15
C GLU A 36 1.42 10.92 -0.08
N ARG A 37 0.91 11.00 1.16
CA ARG A 37 1.28 10.08 2.26
C ARG A 37 0.96 8.62 1.93
N VAL A 38 -0.24 8.35 1.42
CA VAL A 38 -0.66 7.00 1.02
C VAL A 38 0.23 6.49 -0.12
N SER A 39 0.48 7.34 -1.12
CA SER A 39 1.34 7.04 -2.27
C SER A 39 2.79 6.75 -1.85
N PHE A 40 3.33 7.50 -0.91
CA PHE A 40 4.66 7.24 -0.33
C PHE A 40 4.71 5.87 0.36
N ARG A 41 3.76 5.60 1.26
CA ARG A 41 3.66 4.32 1.98
C ARG A 41 3.54 3.14 1.01
N ARG A 42 2.72 3.30 -0.03
CA ARG A 42 2.56 2.33 -1.11
C ARG A 42 3.90 2.04 -1.80
N ARG A 43 4.67 3.07 -2.18
CA ARG A 43 5.98 2.90 -2.83
C ARG A 43 6.98 2.16 -1.94
N VAL A 44 7.06 2.53 -0.66
CA VAL A 44 7.96 1.87 0.30
C VAL A 44 7.62 0.39 0.45
N LEU A 45 6.34 0.05 0.61
CA LEU A 45 5.89 -1.34 0.69
C LEU A 45 6.21 -2.12 -0.58
N HIS A 46 5.95 -1.55 -1.76
CA HIS A 46 6.32 -2.18 -3.03
C HIS A 46 7.83 -2.46 -3.11
N GLY A 47 8.68 -1.49 -2.74
CA GLY A 47 10.13 -1.70 -2.73
C GLY A 47 10.57 -2.85 -1.81
N LYS A 48 9.98 -2.93 -0.60
CA LYS A 48 10.24 -4.06 0.32
C LYS A 48 9.79 -5.41 -0.26
N ILE A 49 8.62 -5.45 -0.87
CA ILE A 49 8.09 -6.65 -1.54
C ILE A 49 9.01 -7.08 -2.68
N ASP A 50 9.48 -6.15 -3.50
CA ASP A 50 10.31 -6.46 -4.66
C ASP A 50 11.69 -7.00 -4.26
N ILE A 51 12.30 -6.45 -3.20
CA ILE A 51 13.55 -6.99 -2.62
C ILE A 51 13.35 -8.44 -2.16
N LEU A 52 12.27 -8.70 -1.42
CA LEU A 52 11.97 -10.06 -0.92
C LEU A 52 11.71 -11.04 -2.07
N LYS A 53 11.01 -10.60 -3.12
CA LYS A 53 10.80 -11.41 -4.33
C LYS A 53 12.11 -11.76 -5.02
N ALA A 54 13.01 -10.79 -5.18
CA ALA A 54 14.32 -11.02 -5.80
C ALA A 54 15.12 -12.07 -5.01
N GLU A 55 15.18 -11.93 -3.69
CA GLU A 55 15.85 -12.89 -2.80
C GLU A 55 15.25 -14.31 -2.90
N LEU A 56 13.93 -14.43 -2.92
CA LEU A 56 13.27 -15.74 -3.08
C LEU A 56 13.63 -16.39 -4.43
N VAL A 57 13.62 -15.60 -5.51
CA VAL A 57 14.01 -16.07 -6.85
C VAL A 57 15.48 -16.51 -6.87
N ASP A 58 16.37 -15.77 -6.23
CA ASP A 58 17.80 -16.11 -6.20
C ASP A 58 18.07 -17.37 -5.36
N ARG A 59 17.39 -17.53 -4.23
CA ARG A 59 17.42 -18.79 -3.45
C ARG A 59 16.91 -19.99 -4.25
N MET A 60 15.84 -19.79 -5.01
CA MET A 60 15.29 -20.83 -5.89
C MET A 60 16.29 -21.24 -6.97
N LYS A 61 17.00 -20.28 -7.58
CA LYS A 61 18.07 -20.56 -8.55
C LYS A 61 19.26 -21.27 -7.91
N ALA A 62 19.74 -20.82 -6.75
CA ALA A 62 20.84 -21.47 -6.03
C ALA A 62 20.49 -22.92 -5.63
N SER A 63 19.23 -23.20 -5.29
CA SER A 63 18.75 -24.56 -5.03
C SER A 63 18.80 -25.48 -6.27
N ARG A 64 18.76 -24.93 -7.49
CA ARG A 64 18.95 -25.72 -8.73
C ARG A 64 20.37 -26.24 -8.88
N GLU A 65 21.38 -25.53 -8.38
CA GLU A 65 22.77 -26.01 -8.34
C GLU A 65 22.93 -27.19 -7.36
N GLY A 66 22.03 -27.32 -6.38
CA GLY A 66 21.94 -28.41 -5.41
C GLY A 66 21.04 -29.59 -5.80
N GLY A 67 20.46 -29.61 -7.00
CA GLY A 67 19.78 -30.79 -7.56
C GLY A 67 18.27 -30.94 -7.31
N ARG A 68 17.55 -29.88 -6.90
CA ARG A 68 16.07 -29.91 -6.87
C ARG A 68 15.49 -29.12 -8.05
N VAL A 69 14.83 -29.82 -8.97
CA VAL A 69 14.20 -29.22 -10.16
C VAL A 69 12.92 -28.51 -9.72
N ILE A 70 12.95 -27.18 -9.72
CA ILE A 70 11.75 -26.35 -9.55
C ILE A 70 10.95 -26.41 -10.85
N SER A 71 9.68 -26.79 -10.74
CA SER A 71 8.75 -26.89 -11.86
C SER A 71 8.27 -25.50 -12.29
N GLU A 72 7.93 -25.33 -13.56
CA GLU A 72 7.21 -24.16 -14.06
C GLU A 72 5.92 -23.90 -13.25
N ALA A 73 5.27 -24.98 -12.78
CA ALA A 73 4.12 -24.93 -11.89
C ALA A 73 4.40 -24.25 -10.53
N ASP A 74 5.64 -24.30 -10.03
CA ASP A 74 6.01 -23.64 -8.76
C ASP A 74 6.14 -22.12 -8.95
N VAL A 75 6.56 -21.68 -10.14
CA VAL A 75 6.68 -20.26 -10.51
C VAL A 75 5.29 -19.67 -10.77
N ASP A 76 4.42 -20.42 -11.44
CA ASP A 76 3.03 -20.04 -11.65
C ASP A 76 2.28 -19.93 -10.32
N ARG A 77 2.48 -20.90 -9.42
CA ARG A 77 1.87 -20.88 -8.08
C ARG A 77 2.35 -19.70 -7.23
N LEU A 78 3.62 -19.34 -7.34
CA LEU A 78 4.15 -18.15 -6.64
C LEU A 78 3.53 -16.87 -7.20
N SER A 79 3.42 -16.75 -8.54
CA SER A 79 2.77 -15.63 -9.20
C SER A 79 1.30 -15.51 -8.80
N GLU A 80 0.60 -16.64 -8.69
CA GLU A 80 -0.81 -16.72 -8.30
C GLU A 80 -1.03 -16.38 -6.81
N ILE A 81 -0.15 -16.84 -5.91
CA ILE A 81 -0.16 -16.46 -4.48
C ILE A 81 0.08 -14.96 -4.31
N LEU A 82 1.02 -14.39 -5.07
CA LEU A 82 1.33 -12.97 -5.04
C LEU A 82 0.19 -12.13 -5.63
N ALA A 83 -0.48 -12.61 -6.68
CA ALA A 83 -1.66 -11.96 -7.25
C ALA A 83 -2.86 -12.00 -6.31
N ARG A 84 -3.10 -13.11 -5.60
CA ARG A 84 -4.18 -13.23 -4.59
C ARG A 84 -3.91 -12.40 -3.33
N GLY A 85 -2.65 -12.21 -2.95
CA GLY A 85 -2.24 -11.31 -1.87
C GLY A 85 -2.68 -9.86 -2.09
N LEU A 86 -2.71 -9.37 -3.34
CA LEU A 86 -3.23 -8.05 -3.67
C LEU A 86 -4.77 -7.94 -3.49
N THR A 87 -5.49 -9.05 -3.56
CA THR A 87 -6.97 -9.07 -3.49
C THR A 87 -7.54 -9.33 -2.09
N SER A 88 -6.69 -9.74 -1.13
CA SER A 88 -7.11 -10.19 0.22
C SER A 88 -6.73 -9.22 1.35
N VAL A 89 -6.33 -7.98 1.04
CA VAL A 89 -6.18 -6.93 2.07
C VAL A 89 -7.58 -6.49 2.54
N SER A 90 -8.21 -7.34 3.35
CA SER A 90 -9.34 -6.96 4.18
C SER A 90 -8.84 -6.00 5.25
N LYS A 91 -9.32 -4.75 5.18
CA LYS A 91 -9.33 -3.69 6.20
C LYS A 91 -8.31 -3.88 7.33
N VAL A 92 -7.10 -3.37 7.15
CA VAL A 92 -6.21 -3.09 8.28
C VAL A 92 -6.32 -1.61 8.57
N ASP A 93 -6.82 -1.33 9.77
CA ASP A 93 -6.84 -0.05 10.45
C ASP A 93 -5.40 0.49 10.48
N VAL A 94 -5.14 1.59 9.79
CA VAL A 94 -3.82 2.22 9.77
C VAL A 94 -3.79 3.23 10.91
N SER A 95 -3.76 2.73 12.14
CA SER A 95 -3.47 3.55 13.30
C SER A 95 -2.30 2.96 14.08
N ASP A 96 -1.39 3.89 14.39
CA ASP A 96 -0.26 3.85 15.30
C ASP A 96 1.01 3.09 14.85
N GLU A 97 2.16 3.72 15.10
CA GLU A 97 3.53 3.24 14.92
C GLU A 97 4.17 3.46 13.54
N ASP A 98 4.53 4.73 13.32
CA ASP A 98 5.86 5.06 12.80
C ASP A 98 6.93 4.23 13.55
N ALA A 99 7.51 3.22 12.91
CA ALA A 99 8.78 2.66 13.33
C ALA A 99 9.64 2.34 12.11
N PHE A 100 10.82 2.97 12.09
CA PHE A 100 11.91 3.01 11.11
C PHE A 100 11.87 4.13 10.07
#